data_AF-A0A3N0ZVQ6-F1
#
_entry.id   AF-A0A3N0ZVQ6-F1
#
_cell.length_a   1.000
_cell.length_b   1.000
_cell.length_c   1.000
_cell.angle_alpha   90.00
_cell.angle_beta   90.00
_cell.angle_gamma   90.00
#
_symmetry.space_group_name_H-M   'P 1'
#
loop_
_entity.id
_entity.type
_entity.pdbx_description
1 polymer ?
#
loop_
_entity_poly.entity_id
_entity_poly.type
_entity_poly.pdbx_seq_one_letter_code
_entity_poly.pdbx_strand_id
1 'polypeptide(L)'
;MMNYLVLTILFFFSTLSVFSQNANDLIRKGNKEYEKKKFNDAEISYRKSLELDKSHKAVFNLGDALYKQGQFDKASQEFNSIANGKHDNEVIAKAYHNLGNSLLKSQKYQESIDAYKKSLKLNPKDIDTKYNLEYAKMMLQKQQQQQNQQQNKNNQQQQQQQQQQQQ
;
A
#
# COMPACT_ATOMS: atom_id res chain seq x y z
N MET A 1 5.94 -46.52 -24.48
CA MET A 1 6.17 -45.59 -23.34
C MET A 1 6.11 -44.10 -23.73
N MET A 2 6.40 -43.69 -24.97
CA MET A 2 6.44 -42.26 -25.34
C MET A 2 5.05 -41.58 -25.43
N ASN A 3 3.97 -42.30 -25.77
CA ASN A 3 2.62 -41.71 -25.89
C ASN A 3 1.95 -41.34 -24.56
N TYR A 4 2.19 -42.11 -23.49
CA TYR A 4 1.60 -41.81 -22.17
C TYR A 4 2.26 -40.60 -21.49
N LEU A 5 3.53 -40.33 -21.81
CA LEU A 5 4.28 -39.19 -21.28
C LEU A 5 3.79 -37.85 -21.87
N VAL A 6 3.38 -37.83 -23.15
CA VAL A 6 2.78 -36.66 -23.80
C VAL A 6 1.36 -36.40 -23.27
N LEU A 7 0.59 -37.46 -23.00
CA LEU A 7 -0.77 -37.39 -22.44
C LEU A 7 -0.80 -36.86 -20.99
N THR A 8 0.17 -37.24 -20.14
CA THR A 8 0.26 -36.72 -18.76
C THR A 8 0.73 -35.25 -18.72
N ILE A 9 1.62 -34.82 -19.62
CA ILE A 9 2.02 -33.41 -19.75
C ILE A 9 0.85 -32.52 -20.19
N LEU A 10 -0.01 -33.00 -21.10
CA LEU A 10 -1.23 -32.30 -21.53
C LEU A 10 -2.27 -32.17 -20.41
N PHE A 11 -2.43 -33.20 -19.58
CA PHE A 11 -3.35 -33.15 -18.44
C PHE A 11 -2.88 -32.18 -17.35
N PHE A 12 -1.56 -32.12 -17.09
CA PHE A 12 -0.97 -31.23 -16.09
C PHE A 12 -0.97 -29.75 -16.52
N PHE A 13 -0.91 -29.46 -17.83
CA PHE A 13 -1.07 -28.09 -18.36
C PHE A 13 -2.51 -27.59 -18.25
N SER A 14 -3.51 -28.47 -18.43
CA SER A 14 -4.92 -28.08 -18.44
C SER A 14 -5.43 -27.59 -17.07
N THR A 15 -4.93 -28.16 -15.98
CA THR A 15 -5.39 -27.81 -14.62
C THR A 15 -4.87 -26.45 -14.17
N LEU A 16 -3.60 -26.12 -14.46
CA LEU A 16 -3.02 -24.79 -14.19
C LEU A 16 -3.77 -23.67 -14.93
N SER A 17 -4.22 -23.93 -16.15
CA SER A 17 -5.00 -22.97 -16.95
C SER A 17 -6.37 -22.67 -16.31
N VAL A 18 -7.06 -23.67 -15.78
CA VAL A 18 -8.38 -23.48 -15.15
C VAL A 18 -8.28 -22.70 -13.83
N PHE A 19 -7.27 -22.97 -13.01
CA PHE A 19 -7.03 -22.21 -11.76
C PHE A 19 -6.71 -20.74 -12.04
N SER A 20 -5.83 -20.45 -13.01
CA SER A 20 -5.48 -19.08 -13.39
C SER A 20 -6.65 -18.33 -14.03
N GLN A 21 -7.49 -19.00 -14.82
CA GLN A 21 -8.70 -18.38 -15.37
C GLN A 21 -9.67 -17.97 -14.27
N ASN A 22 -9.91 -18.86 -13.29
CA ASN A 22 -10.80 -18.59 -12.17
C ASN A 22 -10.28 -17.45 -11.26
N ALA A 23 -8.96 -17.36 -11.05
CA ALA A 23 -8.34 -16.24 -10.34
C ALA A 23 -8.58 -14.90 -11.05
N ASN A 24 -8.34 -14.83 -12.37
CA ASN A 24 -8.57 -13.61 -13.15
C ASN A 24 -10.04 -13.18 -13.17
N ASP A 25 -10.97 -14.14 -13.13
CA ASP A 25 -12.41 -13.86 -13.05
C ASP A 25 -12.78 -13.16 -11.72
N LEU A 26 -12.17 -13.61 -10.62
CA LEU A 26 -12.30 -12.98 -9.30
C LEU A 26 -11.71 -11.56 -9.28
N ILE A 27 -10.57 -11.33 -9.93
CA ILE A 27 -10.03 -9.95 -10.08
C ILE A 27 -11.03 -9.08 -10.85
N ARG A 28 -11.58 -9.55 -11.97
CA ARG A 28 -12.56 -8.77 -12.75
C ARG A 28 -13.83 -8.50 -11.97
N LYS A 29 -14.29 -9.45 -11.14
CA LYS A 29 -15.40 -9.25 -10.22
C LYS A 29 -15.08 -8.17 -9.18
N GLY A 30 -13.93 -8.28 -8.52
CA GLY A 30 -13.46 -7.30 -7.54
C GLY A 30 -13.34 -5.90 -8.13
N ASN A 31 -12.85 -5.76 -9.36
CA ASN A 31 -12.78 -4.47 -10.06
C ASN A 31 -14.17 -3.84 -10.24
N LYS A 32 -15.17 -4.63 -10.67
CA LYS A 32 -16.56 -4.15 -10.81
C LYS A 32 -17.17 -3.74 -9.46
N GLU A 33 -16.83 -4.44 -8.39
CA GLU A 33 -17.27 -4.09 -7.02
C GLU A 33 -16.61 -2.79 -6.56
N TYR A 34 -15.31 -2.63 -6.83
CA TYR A 34 -14.54 -1.44 -6.53
C TYR A 34 -15.07 -0.20 -7.28
N GLU A 35 -15.37 -0.32 -8.57
CA GLU A 35 -16.00 0.74 -9.38
C GLU A 35 -17.36 1.17 -8.81
N LYS A 36 -18.13 0.22 -8.26
CA LYS A 36 -19.39 0.47 -7.56
C LYS A 36 -19.20 0.97 -6.12
N LYS A 37 -17.96 1.27 -5.71
CA LYS A 37 -17.56 1.69 -4.35
C LYS A 37 -17.87 0.66 -3.26
N LYS A 38 -18.09 -0.60 -3.63
CA LYS A 38 -18.30 -1.73 -2.70
C LYS A 38 -16.95 -2.30 -2.28
N PHE A 39 -16.18 -1.52 -1.53
CA PHE A 39 -14.78 -1.83 -1.26
C PHE A 39 -14.58 -3.10 -0.41
N ASN A 40 -15.51 -3.41 0.50
CA ASN A 40 -15.47 -4.64 1.29
C ASN A 40 -15.67 -5.89 0.40
N ASP A 41 -16.64 -5.84 -0.52
CA ASP A 41 -16.89 -6.94 -1.46
C ASP A 41 -15.69 -7.13 -2.39
N ALA A 42 -15.13 -6.03 -2.89
CA ALA A 42 -13.93 -6.05 -3.73
C ALA A 42 -12.74 -6.69 -3.01
N GLU A 43 -12.49 -6.32 -1.75
CA GLU A 43 -11.47 -6.96 -0.91
C GLU A 43 -11.66 -8.47 -0.83
N ILE A 44 -12.89 -8.94 -0.56
CA ILE A 44 -13.20 -10.37 -0.49
C ILE A 44 -12.88 -11.06 -1.82
N SER A 45 -13.28 -10.46 -2.94
CA SER A 45 -13.00 -11.00 -4.28
C SER A 45 -11.50 -11.06 -4.58
N TYR A 46 -10.73 -10.03 -4.23
CA TYR A 46 -9.28 -10.04 -4.43
C TYR A 46 -8.56 -11.05 -3.53
N ARG A 47 -8.97 -11.19 -2.26
CA ARG A 47 -8.40 -12.21 -1.36
C ARG A 47 -8.66 -13.63 -1.87
N LYS A 48 -9.88 -13.92 -2.32
CA LYS A 48 -10.21 -15.20 -2.98
C LYS A 48 -9.38 -15.43 -4.24
N SER A 49 -9.13 -14.39 -5.03
CA SER A 49 -8.21 -14.51 -6.18
C SER A 49 -6.81 -14.92 -5.74
N LEU A 50 -6.31 -14.33 -4.64
CA LEU A 50 -4.97 -14.58 -4.12
C LEU A 50 -4.80 -15.97 -3.49
N GLU A 51 -5.90 -16.60 -3.06
CA GLU A 51 -5.92 -18.02 -2.65
C GLU A 51 -5.70 -18.96 -3.83
N LEU A 52 -6.14 -18.57 -5.03
CA LEU A 52 -5.98 -19.37 -6.26
C LEU A 52 -4.66 -19.10 -6.98
N ASP A 53 -4.25 -17.83 -7.07
CA ASP A 53 -3.03 -17.41 -7.74
C ASP A 53 -2.45 -16.13 -7.11
N LYS A 54 -1.13 -16.15 -6.83
CA LYS A 54 -0.40 -15.02 -6.22
C LYS A 54 -0.06 -13.97 -7.27
N SER A 55 -1.08 -13.28 -7.75
CA SER A 55 -0.95 -12.21 -8.75
C SER A 55 -0.69 -10.85 -8.10
N HIS A 56 0.39 -10.17 -8.51
CA HIS A 56 0.68 -8.80 -8.05
C HIS A 56 -0.44 -7.81 -8.40
N LYS A 57 -1.21 -8.06 -9.48
CA LYS A 57 -2.38 -7.23 -9.82
C LYS A 57 -3.48 -7.34 -8.77
N ALA A 58 -3.75 -8.55 -8.28
CA ALA A 58 -4.73 -8.76 -7.22
C ALA A 58 -4.26 -8.15 -5.89
N VAL A 59 -2.97 -8.27 -5.55
CA VAL A 59 -2.38 -7.60 -4.37
C VAL A 59 -2.51 -6.08 -4.47
N PHE A 60 -2.22 -5.50 -5.65
CA PHE A 60 -2.31 -4.06 -5.86
C PHE A 60 -3.75 -3.56 -5.67
N ASN A 61 -4.71 -4.25 -6.29
CA ASN A 61 -6.12 -3.89 -6.20
C ASN A 61 -6.69 -4.11 -4.79
N LEU A 62 -6.18 -5.10 -4.06
CA LEU A 62 -6.49 -5.29 -2.64
C LEU A 62 -5.99 -4.10 -1.81
N GLY A 63 -4.75 -3.65 -2.04
CA GLY A 63 -4.20 -2.43 -1.42
C GLY A 63 -5.08 -1.21 -1.67
N ASP A 64 -5.53 -1.02 -2.92
CA ASP A 64 -6.43 0.09 -3.28
C ASP A 64 -7.78 -0.01 -2.55
N ALA A 65 -8.40 -1.20 -2.49
CA ALA A 65 -9.65 -1.42 -1.76
C ALA A 65 -9.49 -1.11 -0.27
N LEU A 66 -8.41 -1.58 0.36
CA LEU A 66 -8.10 -1.30 1.77
C LEU A 66 -7.88 0.19 2.01
N TYR A 67 -7.19 0.89 1.11
CA TYR A 67 -6.98 2.33 1.19
C TYR A 67 -8.32 3.08 1.14
N LYS A 68 -9.24 2.70 0.25
CA LYS A 68 -10.57 3.31 0.17
C LYS A 68 -11.45 3.04 1.38
N GLN A 69 -11.22 1.95 2.11
CA GLN A 69 -11.87 1.67 3.39
C GLN A 69 -11.24 2.43 4.57
N GLY A 70 -10.16 3.17 4.36
CA GLY A 70 -9.41 3.84 5.45
C GLY A 70 -8.49 2.90 6.23
N GLN A 71 -8.32 1.65 5.78
CA GLN A 71 -7.42 0.67 6.38
C GLN A 71 -5.98 0.87 5.88
N PHE A 72 -5.45 2.09 6.10
CA PHE A 72 -4.19 2.55 5.51
C PHE A 72 -2.98 1.70 5.89
N ASP A 73 -2.92 1.21 7.13
CA ASP A 73 -1.82 0.35 7.57
C ASP A 73 -1.83 -1.00 6.83
N LYS A 74 -3.01 -1.60 6.60
CA LYS A 74 -3.09 -2.83 5.80
C LYS A 74 -2.78 -2.56 4.33
N ALA A 75 -3.28 -1.47 3.77
CA ALA A 75 -2.95 -1.05 2.41
C ALA A 75 -1.43 -0.89 2.22
N SER A 76 -0.75 -0.26 3.18
CA SER A 76 0.71 -0.11 3.15
C SER A 76 1.45 -1.45 3.14
N GLN A 77 0.96 -2.47 3.87
CA GLN A 77 1.54 -3.81 3.84
C GLN A 77 1.44 -4.45 2.45
N GLU A 78 0.26 -4.37 1.81
CA GLU A 78 0.06 -4.93 0.47
C GLU A 78 0.96 -4.25 -0.57
N PHE A 79 1.00 -2.91 -0.58
CA PHE A 79 1.87 -2.17 -1.50
C PHE A 79 3.36 -2.40 -1.22
N ASN A 80 3.77 -2.50 0.04
CA ASN A 80 5.15 -2.80 0.41
C ASN A 80 5.57 -4.20 -0.04
N SER A 81 4.65 -5.18 -0.06
CA SER A 81 4.96 -6.51 -0.58
C SER A 81 5.32 -6.50 -2.08
N ILE A 82 4.62 -5.68 -2.87
CA ILE A 82 4.91 -5.47 -4.30
C ILE A 82 6.21 -4.69 -4.46
N ALA A 83 6.39 -3.61 -3.68
CA ALA A 83 7.55 -2.73 -3.78
C ALA A 83 8.90 -3.41 -3.46
N ASN A 84 8.87 -4.50 -2.67
CA ASN A 84 10.03 -5.32 -2.35
C ASN A 84 10.10 -6.63 -3.17
N GLY A 85 9.16 -6.84 -4.10
CA GLY A 85 9.09 -8.01 -4.97
C GLY A 85 9.98 -7.91 -6.21
N LYS A 86 10.00 -8.99 -7.00
CA LYS A 86 10.64 -9.01 -8.33
C LYS A 86 9.60 -8.66 -9.39
N HIS A 87 9.46 -7.36 -9.67
CA HIS A 87 8.54 -6.82 -10.68
C HIS A 87 9.24 -5.77 -11.54
N ASP A 88 8.57 -5.36 -12.62
CA ASP A 88 9.07 -4.29 -13.47
C ASP A 88 9.16 -2.96 -12.71
N ASN A 89 10.14 -2.13 -13.07
CA ASN A 89 10.37 -0.84 -12.43
C ASN A 89 9.11 0.04 -12.39
N GLU A 90 8.26 -0.02 -13.41
CA GLU A 90 7.00 0.73 -13.43
C GLU A 90 6.01 0.25 -12.34
N VAL A 91 5.90 -1.07 -12.15
CA VAL A 91 5.05 -1.67 -11.11
C VAL A 91 5.60 -1.33 -9.73
N ILE A 92 6.92 -1.45 -9.54
CA ILE A 92 7.59 -1.09 -8.28
C ILE A 92 7.42 0.41 -7.98
N ALA A 93 7.55 1.28 -8.98
CA ALA A 93 7.34 2.72 -8.82
C ALA A 93 5.91 3.02 -8.34
N LYS A 94 4.90 2.47 -9.01
CA LYS A 94 3.48 2.63 -8.62
C LYS A 94 3.21 2.08 -7.21
N ALA A 95 3.82 0.95 -6.85
CA ALA A 95 3.69 0.38 -5.51
C ALA A 95 4.31 1.32 -4.45
N TYR A 96 5.49 1.87 -4.69
CA TYR A 96 6.09 2.86 -3.78
C TYR A 96 5.28 4.15 -3.67
N HIS A 97 4.68 4.62 -4.77
CA HIS A 97 3.75 5.77 -4.73
C HIS A 97 2.56 5.49 -3.79
N ASN A 98 1.88 4.37 -3.98
CA ASN A 98 0.71 4.03 -3.17
C ASN A 98 1.04 3.63 -1.73
N LEU A 99 2.22 3.05 -1.49
CA LEU A 99 2.79 2.90 -0.16
C LEU A 99 2.94 4.26 0.52
N GLY A 100 3.53 5.24 -0.18
CA GLY A 100 3.66 6.62 0.30
C GLY A 100 2.31 7.24 0.66
N ASN A 101 1.29 7.07 -0.21
CA ASN A 101 -0.07 7.56 0.03
C ASN A 101 -0.69 6.95 1.29
N SER A 102 -0.53 5.64 1.46
CA SER A 102 -1.06 4.92 2.62
C SER A 102 -0.39 5.38 3.91
N LEU A 103 0.94 5.47 3.92
CA LEU A 103 1.72 5.96 5.08
C LEU A 103 1.39 7.42 5.42
N LEU A 104 1.21 8.27 4.41
CA LEU A 104 0.79 9.66 4.59
C LEU A 104 -0.55 9.74 5.34
N LYS A 105 -1.52 8.91 4.95
CA LYS A 105 -2.83 8.85 5.61
C LYS A 105 -2.78 8.25 7.01
N SER A 106 -1.85 7.33 7.27
CA SER A 106 -1.52 6.83 8.62
C SER A 106 -0.67 7.82 9.45
N GLN A 107 -0.41 9.04 8.95
CA GLN A 107 0.43 10.06 9.60
C GLN A 107 1.90 9.63 9.84
N LYS A 108 2.35 8.59 9.14
CA LYS A 108 3.73 8.11 9.13
C LYS A 108 4.55 8.89 8.10
N TYR A 109 4.67 10.20 8.34
CA TYR A 109 5.13 11.14 7.31
C TYR A 109 6.57 10.90 6.85
N GLN A 110 7.48 10.53 7.75
CA GLN A 110 8.87 10.24 7.38
C GLN A 110 8.97 9.02 6.45
N GLU A 111 8.27 7.94 6.79
CA GLU A 111 8.24 6.72 5.98
C GLU A 111 7.55 6.96 4.63
N SER A 112 6.51 7.79 4.60
CA SER A 112 5.83 8.23 3.38
C SER A 112 6.80 8.97 2.43
N ILE A 113 7.60 9.90 2.97
CA ILE A 113 8.64 10.63 2.22
C ILE A 113 9.62 9.66 1.57
N ASP A 114 10.08 8.64 2.31
CA ASP A 114 11.04 7.67 1.81
C ASP A 114 10.44 6.78 0.72
N ALA A 115 9.18 6.38 0.85
CA ALA A 115 8.46 5.64 -0.18
C ALA A 115 8.32 6.49 -1.46
N TYR A 116 7.91 7.76 -1.37
CA TYR A 116 7.80 8.62 -2.55
C TYR A 116 9.15 8.86 -3.24
N LYS A 117 10.24 9.04 -2.46
CA LYS A 117 11.59 9.15 -3.04
C LYS A 117 11.99 7.89 -3.81
N LYS A 118 11.68 6.70 -3.28
CA LYS A 118 11.93 5.43 -3.97
C LYS A 118 11.10 5.31 -5.26
N SER A 119 9.84 5.74 -5.26
CA SER A 119 9.01 5.84 -6.47
C SER A 119 9.66 6.76 -7.51
N LEU A 120 10.03 7.98 -7.13
CA LEU A 120 10.62 8.97 -8.06
C LEU A 120 12.01 8.57 -8.57
N LYS A 121 12.75 7.73 -7.84
CA LYS A 121 14.00 7.16 -8.34
C LYS A 121 13.76 6.25 -9.55
N LEU A 122 12.61 5.55 -9.59
CA LEU A 122 12.23 4.65 -10.67
C LEU A 122 11.42 5.35 -11.77
N ASN A 123 10.58 6.31 -11.41
CA ASN A 123 9.83 7.15 -12.34
C ASN A 123 9.95 8.65 -11.98
N PRO A 124 11.02 9.33 -12.42
CA PRO A 124 11.25 10.75 -12.09
C PRO A 124 10.25 11.73 -12.69
N LYS A 125 9.39 11.28 -13.61
CA LYS A 125 8.41 12.13 -14.33
C LYS A 125 7.03 12.12 -13.68
N ASP A 126 6.81 11.31 -12.66
CA ASP A 126 5.54 11.26 -11.94
C ASP A 126 5.30 12.55 -11.14
N ILE A 127 4.42 13.40 -11.67
CA ILE A 127 4.09 14.71 -11.09
C ILE A 127 3.28 14.55 -9.79
N ASP A 128 2.37 13.58 -9.74
CA ASP A 128 1.53 13.32 -8.58
C ASP A 128 2.40 12.85 -7.40
N THR A 129 3.38 11.98 -7.66
CA THR A 129 4.35 11.58 -6.62
C THR A 129 5.16 12.78 -6.12
N LYS A 130 5.61 13.69 -6.99
CA LYS A 130 6.34 14.91 -6.56
C LYS A 130 5.49 15.79 -5.66
N TYR A 131 4.25 16.04 -6.06
CA TYR A 131 3.32 16.84 -5.26
C TYR A 131 3.08 16.20 -3.88
N ASN A 132 2.83 14.88 -3.84
CA ASN A 132 2.59 14.17 -2.60
C ASN A 132 3.84 14.13 -1.69
N LEU A 133 5.04 14.06 -2.27
CA LEU A 133 6.29 14.16 -1.52
C LEU A 133 6.43 15.51 -0.80
N GLU A 134 6.17 16.62 -1.51
CA GLU A 134 6.23 17.95 -0.89
C GLU A 134 5.15 18.13 0.18
N TYR A 135 3.95 17.61 -0.07
CA TYR A 135 2.90 17.58 0.94
C TYR A 135 3.29 16.77 2.18
N ALA A 136 3.90 15.59 2.01
CA ALA A 136 4.37 14.77 3.13
C ALA A 136 5.46 15.47 3.96
N LYS A 137 6.39 16.18 3.31
CA LYS A 137 7.40 17.01 4.00
C LYS A 137 6.76 18.13 4.82
N MET A 138 5.78 18.83 4.24
CA MET A 138 5.04 19.88 4.95
C MET A 138 4.32 19.31 6.18
N MET A 139 3.69 18.14 6.06
CA MET A 139 3.01 17.49 7.17
C MET A 139 3.96 17.05 8.28
N LEU A 140 5.15 16.53 7.93
CA LEU A 140 6.20 16.21 8.90
C LEU A 140 6.67 17.46 9.66
N GLN A 141 6.94 18.56 8.94
CA GLN A 141 7.36 19.82 9.55
C GLN A 141 6.28 20.35 10.52
N LYS A 142 5.01 20.29 10.12
CA LYS A 142 3.89 20.69 10.97
C LYS A 142 3.79 19.83 12.23
N GLN A 143 3.98 18.51 12.11
CA GLN A 143 4.00 17.60 13.25
C GLN A 143 5.12 17.94 14.24
N GLN A 144 6.33 18.20 13.74
CA GLN A 144 7.47 18.60 14.58
C GLN A 144 7.24 19.94 15.29
N GLN A 145 6.66 20.93 14.59
CA GLN A 145 6.31 22.22 15.20
C GLN A 145 5.30 22.06 16.34
N GLN A 146 4.27 21.23 16.15
CA GLN A 146 3.27 20.96 17.18
C GLN A 146 3.89 20.28 18.40
N GLN A 147 4.77 19.30 18.19
CA GLN A 147 5.50 18.62 19.27
C GLN A 147 6.37 19.60 20.07
N ASN A 148 7.12 20.47 19.39
CA ASN A 148 7.97 21.47 20.05
C ASN A 148 7.12 22.48 20.86
N GLN A 149 5.99 22.94 20.31
CA GLN A 149 5.09 23.83 21.03
C GLN A 149 4.50 23.18 22.29
N GLN A 150 4.14 21.90 22.20
CA GLN A 150 3.60 21.15 23.33
C GLN A 150 4.67 20.92 24.41
N GLN A 151 5.89 20.58 24.01
CA GLN A 151 7.02 20.43 24.94
C GLN A 151 7.33 21.75 25.67
N ASN A 152 7.35 22.88 24.95
CA ASN A 152 7.57 24.19 25.55
C ASN A 152 6.48 24.54 26.58
N LYS A 153 5.21 24.27 26.28
CA LYS A 153 4.10 24.49 27.21
C LYS A 153 4.23 23.63 28.47
N ASN A 154 4.58 22.36 28.31
CA ASN A 154 4.77 21.44 29.44
C ASN A 154 5.92 21.90 30.34
N ASN A 155 7.04 22.34 29.76
CA ASN A 155 8.18 22.86 30.52
C ASN A 155 7.81 24.13 31.32
N GLN A 156 7.05 25.04 30.72
CA GLN A 156 6.59 26.26 31.41
C GLN A 156 5.65 25.93 32.58
N GLN A 157 4.72 25.00 32.40
CA GLN A 157 3.83 24.55 33.47
C GLN A 157 4.60 23.90 34.62
N GLN A 158 5.60 23.07 34.30
CA GLN A 158 6.43 22.43 35.32
C GLN A 158 7.25 23.45 36.12
N GLN A 159 7.81 24.47 35.46
CA GLN A 159 8.51 25.56 36.15
C GLN A 159 7.59 26.36 37.07
N GLN A 160 6.36 26.66 36.62
CA GLN A 160 5.37 27.36 37.46
C GLN A 160 4.96 26.52 38.69
N GLN A 161 4.76 25.22 38.52
CA GLN A 161 4.46 24.32 39.64
C GLN A 161 5.62 24.24 40.65
N GLN A 162 6.87 24.18 40.17
CA GLN A 162 8.04 24.20 41.05
C GLN A 162 8.15 25.51 41.83
N GLN A 163 7.88 26.65 41.20
CA GLN A 163 7.87 27.94 41.88
C GLN A 163 6.78 28.02 42.94
N GLN A 164 5.59 27.47 42.68
CA GLN A 164 4.49 27.42 43.66
C GLN A 164 4.78 26.50 44.84
N GLN A 165 5.55 25.43 44.65
CA GLN A 165 5.94 24.52 45.75
C GLN A 165 7.07 25.07 46.62
N GLN A 166 7.79 26.09 46.16
CA GLN A 166 8.88 26.74 46.88
C GLN A 166 8.42 27.99 47.67
N GLN A 167 7.14 28.36 47.57
CA GLN A 167 6.49 29.44 48.32
C GLN A 167 5.65 28.85 49.45
#